data_AF-A0A178M4N0-F1
#
_entry.id   AF-A0A178M4N0-F1
#
_cell.length_a   1.000
_cell.length_b   1.000
_cell.length_c   1.000
_cell.angle_alpha   90.00
_cell.angle_beta   90.00
_cell.angle_gamma   90.00
#
_symmetry.space_group_name_H-M   'P 1'
#
loop_
_entity.id
_entity.type
_entity.pdbx_description
1 polymer ?
#
loop_
_entity_poly.entity_id
_entity_poly.type
_entity_poly.pdbx_seq_one_letter_code
_entity_poly.pdbx_strand_id
1 'polypeptide(L)'
;MVANLRLMPGYDPDWRDKVNDLAMRYRVLGGRKDLTADEAEELSALRGRIDDALNTRFRTTLEYRDFYFARARALLEAEGIEMPLPNLPADATQEQIDDVLSGVWAAVEVTNSETF
;
A
#
# COMPACT_ATOMS: atom_id res chain seq x y z
N MET A 1 -4.27 -15.03 -25.78
CA MET A 1 -5.39 -14.93 -24.81
C MET A 1 -5.42 -13.50 -24.32
N VAL A 2 -6.52 -12.78 -24.56
CA VAL A 2 -6.68 -11.42 -24.02
C VAL A 2 -7.08 -11.59 -22.57
N ALA A 3 -6.19 -11.26 -21.63
CA ALA A 3 -6.57 -11.22 -20.22
C ALA A 3 -7.69 -10.16 -20.08
N ASN A 4 -8.80 -10.52 -19.44
CA ASN A 4 -9.85 -9.55 -19.09
C ASN A 4 -9.30 -8.63 -17.99
N LEU A 5 -8.59 -7.57 -18.40
CA LEU A 5 -8.03 -6.60 -17.47
C LEU A 5 -9.16 -5.78 -16.87
N ARG A 6 -9.32 -5.84 -15.54
CA ARG A 6 -10.25 -4.98 -14.80
C ARG A 6 -9.57 -3.66 -14.46
N LEU A 7 -10.29 -2.56 -14.69
CA LEU A 7 -9.86 -1.24 -14.24
C LEU A 7 -9.98 -1.13 -12.72
N MET A 8 -9.04 -0.43 -12.10
CA MET A 8 -9.09 -0.14 -10.68
C MET A 8 -10.16 0.95 -10.43
N PRO A 9 -11.10 0.76 -9.49
CA PRO A 9 -12.17 1.72 -9.25
C PRO A 9 -11.65 3.06 -8.69
N GLY A 10 -10.49 3.05 -8.03
CA GLY A 10 -9.86 4.24 -7.45
C GLY A 10 -8.73 4.83 -8.30
N TYR A 11 -8.62 4.47 -9.59
CA TYR A 11 -7.57 5.03 -10.44
C TYR A 11 -7.75 6.54 -10.60
N ASP A 12 -6.69 7.29 -10.30
CA ASP A 12 -6.63 8.73 -10.48
C ASP A 12 -5.53 9.06 -11.49
N PRO A 13 -5.82 9.69 -12.65
CA PRO A 13 -4.78 10.07 -13.60
C PRO A 13 -3.81 11.13 -13.07
N ASP A 14 -4.25 11.96 -12.12
CA ASP A 14 -3.50 13.07 -11.52
C ASP A 14 -2.86 12.67 -10.18
N TRP A 15 -2.78 11.36 -9.89
CA TRP A 15 -2.20 10.83 -8.65
C TRP A 15 -0.78 11.35 -8.39
N ARG A 16 0.01 11.58 -9.46
CA ARG A 16 1.39 12.07 -9.35
C ARG A 16 1.44 13.48 -8.77
N ASP A 17 0.60 14.38 -9.28
CA ASP A 17 0.51 15.75 -8.79
C ASP A 17 0.02 15.77 -7.34
N LYS A 18 -1.00 14.97 -7.01
CA LYS A 18 -1.46 14.81 -5.62
C LYS A 18 -0.36 14.32 -4.67
N VAL A 19 0.38 13.28 -5.07
CA VAL A 19 1.51 12.77 -4.26
C VAL A 19 2.60 13.83 -4.12
N ASN A 20 2.92 14.58 -5.19
CA ASN A 20 3.93 15.63 -5.14
C ASN A 20 3.53 16.76 -4.18
N ASP A 21 2.28 17.22 -4.23
CA ASP A 21 1.76 18.26 -3.35
C ASP A 21 1.79 17.81 -1.88
N LEU A 22 1.30 16.60 -1.61
CA LEU A 22 1.30 16.02 -0.27
C LEU A 22 2.72 15.79 0.26
N ALA A 23 3.63 15.28 -0.58
CA ALA A 23 5.02 15.04 -0.21
C ALA A 23 5.79 16.35 0.01
N MET A 24 5.49 17.40 -0.75
CA MET A 24 6.04 18.73 -0.53
C MET A 24 5.61 19.26 0.84
N ARG A 25 4.32 19.16 1.17
CA ARG A 25 3.79 19.57 2.48
C ARG A 25 4.40 18.75 3.62
N TYR A 26 4.49 17.44 3.46
CA TYR A 26 5.12 16.54 4.42
C TYR A 26 6.59 16.90 4.67
N ARG A 27 7.35 17.22 3.62
CA ARG A 27 8.75 17.66 3.74
C ARG A 27 8.89 19.00 4.45
N VAL A 28 7.99 19.96 4.19
CA VAL A 28 7.99 21.27 4.85
C VAL A 28 7.76 21.11 6.35
N LEU A 29 6.78 20.30 6.76
CA LEU A 29 6.50 20.07 8.18
C LEU A 29 7.58 19.19 8.83
N GLY A 30 7.98 18.09 8.20
CA GLY A 30 8.98 17.17 8.74
C GLY A 30 10.40 17.75 8.85
N GLY A 31 10.68 18.85 8.16
CA GLY A 31 11.94 19.60 8.29
C GLY A 31 11.98 20.59 9.46
N ARG A 32 10.87 20.81 10.17
CA ARG A 32 10.77 21.77 11.27
C ARG A 32 11.04 21.10 12.62
N LYS A 33 11.76 21.80 13.50
CA LYS A 33 12.07 21.32 14.86
C LYS A 33 10.97 21.60 15.88
N ASP A 34 10.24 22.70 15.69
CA ASP A 34 9.20 23.17 16.60
C ASP A 34 7.83 23.08 15.90
N LEU A 35 7.27 21.86 15.92
CA LEU A 35 5.91 21.59 15.45
C LEU A 35 4.93 21.84 16.61
N THR A 36 3.82 22.50 16.30
CA THR A 36 2.65 22.51 17.19
C THR A 36 1.99 21.12 17.22
N ALA A 37 1.12 20.88 18.20
CA ALA A 37 0.38 19.61 18.30
C ALA A 37 -0.45 19.32 17.02
N ASP A 38 -1.15 20.34 16.50
CA ASP A 38 -1.88 20.25 15.24
C ASP A 38 -0.97 19.94 14.04
N GLU A 39 0.22 20.54 13.96
CA GLU A 39 1.15 20.27 12.86
C GLU A 39 1.78 18.87 12.95
N ALA A 40 1.99 18.34 14.16
CA ALA A 40 2.44 16.97 14.35
C ALA A 40 1.35 15.96 13.94
N GLU A 41 0.09 16.24 14.26
CA GLU A 41 -1.06 15.46 13.79
C GLU A 41 -1.20 15.55 12.26
N GLU A 42 -1.07 16.75 11.69
CA GLU A 42 -1.08 16.95 10.23
C GLU A 42 0.04 16.15 9.57
N LEU A 43 1.25 16.16 10.12
CA LEU A 43 2.38 15.38 9.60
C LEU A 43 2.09 13.86 9.59
N SER A 44 1.48 13.35 10.65
CA SER A 44 1.04 11.95 10.72
C SER A 44 -0.03 11.66 9.66
N ALA A 45 -1.05 12.51 9.57
CA ALA A 45 -2.14 12.36 8.60
C ALA A 45 -1.65 12.45 7.14
N LEU A 46 -0.67 13.31 6.87
CA LEU A 46 -0.07 13.45 5.53
C LEU A 46 0.57 12.15 5.05
N ARG A 47 1.20 11.39 5.95
CA ARG A 47 1.75 10.08 5.59
C ARG A 47 0.67 9.13 5.08
N GLY A 48 -0.47 9.08 5.77
CA GLY A 48 -1.63 8.27 5.33
C GLY A 48 -2.15 8.73 3.98
N ARG A 49 -2.36 10.04 3.81
CA ARG A 49 -2.84 10.61 2.53
C ARG A 49 -1.89 10.36 1.36
N ILE A 50 -0.57 10.37 1.60
CA ILE A 50 0.43 10.02 0.57
C ILE A 50 0.27 8.56 0.15
N ASP A 51 0.09 7.64 1.10
CA ASP A 51 -0.12 6.22 0.80
C ASP A 51 -1.42 6.00 0.01
N ASP A 52 -2.52 6.64 0.44
CA ASP A 52 -3.80 6.62 -0.27
C ASP A 52 -3.64 7.13 -1.72
N ALA A 53 -2.98 8.27 -1.91
CA ALA A 53 -2.73 8.83 -3.23
C ALA A 53 -1.83 7.91 -4.07
N LEU A 54 -0.81 7.27 -3.48
CA LEU A 54 -0.01 6.27 -4.17
C LEU A 54 -0.83 5.05 -4.59
N ASN A 55 -1.84 4.65 -3.81
CA ASN A 55 -2.74 3.54 -4.17
C ASN A 55 -3.64 3.86 -5.37
N THR A 56 -3.94 5.13 -5.62
CA THR A 56 -4.69 5.54 -6.83
C THR A 56 -3.89 5.44 -8.13
N ARG A 57 -2.59 5.13 -8.09
CA ARG A 57 -1.74 5.03 -9.29
C ARG A 57 -2.04 3.84 -10.20
N PHE A 58 -2.62 2.78 -9.63
CA PHE A 58 -2.81 1.52 -10.35
C PHE A 58 -4.00 1.67 -11.29
N ARG A 59 -3.75 1.51 -12.59
CA ARG A 59 -4.81 1.61 -13.59
C ARG A 59 -5.65 0.34 -13.64
N THR A 60 -5.04 -0.81 -13.33
CA THR A 60 -5.68 -2.12 -13.38
C THR A 60 -5.50 -2.89 -12.07
N THR A 61 -6.42 -3.82 -11.79
CA THR A 61 -6.30 -4.73 -10.64
C THR A 61 -5.11 -5.68 -10.78
N LEU A 62 -4.68 -5.98 -12.01
CA LEU A 62 -3.47 -6.77 -12.29
C LEU A 62 -2.21 -6.06 -11.76
N GLU A 63 -2.03 -4.78 -12.10
CA GLU A 63 -0.89 -3.98 -11.64
C GLU A 63 -0.89 -3.83 -10.11
N TYR A 64 -2.08 -3.63 -9.52
CA TYR A 64 -2.26 -3.58 -8.07
C TYR A 64 -1.83 -4.88 -7.41
N ARG A 65 -2.35 -6.03 -7.88
CA ARG A 65 -2.01 -7.36 -7.40
C ARG A 65 -0.52 -7.63 -7.45
N ASP A 66 0.09 -7.46 -8.62
CA ASP A 66 1.49 -7.84 -8.84
C ASP A 66 2.44 -7.02 -7.96
N PHE A 67 2.16 -5.72 -7.79
CA PHE A 67 2.92 -4.86 -6.89
C PHE A 67 2.80 -5.32 -5.43
N TYR A 68 1.58 -5.51 -4.95
CA TYR A 68 1.35 -5.86 -3.55
C TYR A 68 1.80 -7.28 -3.20
N PHE A 69 1.68 -8.22 -4.13
CA PHE A 69 2.15 -9.59 -3.94
C PHE A 69 3.68 -9.65 -3.92
N ALA A 70 4.36 -8.87 -4.75
CA ALA A 70 5.83 -8.76 -4.67
C ALA A 70 6.27 -8.19 -3.31
N ARG A 71 5.59 -7.15 -2.82
CA ARG A 71 5.87 -6.55 -1.51
C ARG A 71 5.57 -7.51 -0.35
N ALA A 72 4.46 -8.23 -0.43
CA ALA A 72 4.09 -9.26 0.53
C ALA A 72 5.14 -10.38 0.61
N ARG A 73 5.64 -10.87 -0.54
CA ARG A 73 6.73 -11.87 -0.56
C ARG A 73 8.00 -11.35 0.10
N ALA A 74 8.41 -10.12 -0.23
CA ALA A 74 9.59 -9.52 0.37
C ALA A 74 9.44 -9.35 1.89
N LEU A 75 8.23 -9.01 2.37
CA LEU A 75 7.93 -8.92 3.80
C LEU A 75 8.00 -10.30 4.47
N LEU A 76 7.33 -11.31 3.91
CA LEU A 76 7.38 -12.68 4.45
C LEU A 76 8.80 -13.23 4.50
N GLU A 77 9.61 -12.97 3.47
CA GLU A 77 11.02 -13.37 3.43
C GLU A 77 11.84 -12.66 4.51
N ALA A 78 11.65 -11.35 4.69
CA ALA A 78 12.33 -10.57 5.73
C ALA A 78 11.99 -11.06 7.15
N GLU A 79 10.74 -11.47 7.37
CA GLU A 79 10.25 -11.98 8.65
C GLU A 79 10.52 -13.50 8.83
N GLY A 80 11.07 -14.18 7.82
CA GLY A 80 11.33 -15.63 7.85
C GLY A 80 10.05 -16.49 7.86
N ILE A 81 8.93 -15.96 7.36
CA ILE A 81 7.63 -16.64 7.38
C ILE A 81 7.44 -17.44 6.09
N GLU A 82 7.40 -18.77 6.22
CA GLU A 82 7.09 -19.67 5.10
C GLU A 82 5.58 -19.76 4.86
N MET A 83 5.04 -18.76 4.14
CA MET A 83 3.63 -18.73 3.76
C MET A 83 3.47 -18.64 2.23
N PRO A 84 2.81 -19.63 1.58
CA PRO A 84 2.59 -19.59 0.14
C PRO A 84 1.51 -18.57 -0.22
N LEU A 85 1.82 -17.63 -1.11
CA LEU A 85 0.80 -16.74 -1.68
C LEU A 85 0.00 -17.46 -2.78
N PRO A 86 -1.34 -17.44 -2.74
CA PRO A 86 -2.17 -18.06 -3.75
C PRO A 86 -1.97 -17.40 -5.12
N ASN A 87 -2.09 -18.18 -6.21
CA ASN A 87 -2.03 -17.63 -7.56
C ASN A 87 -3.41 -17.11 -7.98
N LEU A 88 -3.63 -15.81 -7.83
CA LEU A 88 -4.87 -15.17 -8.28
C LEU A 88 -4.89 -14.99 -9.81
N PRO A 89 -6.06 -15.07 -10.46
CA PRO A 89 -6.18 -14.82 -11.89
C PRO A 89 -5.96 -13.33 -12.22
N ALA A 90 -5.67 -13.02 -13.48
CA ALA A 90 -5.36 -11.66 -13.94
C ALA A 90 -6.57 -10.70 -13.87
N ASP A 91 -7.78 -11.25 -13.83
CA ASP A 91 -9.05 -10.54 -13.71
C ASP A 91 -9.61 -10.58 -12.27
N ALA A 92 -8.78 -10.95 -11.29
CA ALA A 92 -9.14 -10.89 -9.88
C ALA A 92 -9.64 -9.48 -9.50
N THR A 93 -10.65 -9.45 -8.66
CA THR A 93 -11.20 -8.21 -8.10
C THR A 93 -10.26 -7.65 -7.03
N GLN A 94 -10.36 -6.35 -6.77
CA GLN A 94 -9.62 -5.70 -5.69
C GLN A 94 -9.88 -6.39 -4.34
N GLU A 95 -11.14 -6.70 -4.01
CA GLU A 95 -11.53 -7.37 -2.77
C GLU A 95 -10.84 -8.73 -2.58
N GLN A 96 -10.75 -9.54 -3.65
CA GLN A 96 -10.03 -10.82 -3.60
C GLN A 96 -8.53 -10.66 -3.37
N ILE A 97 -7.94 -9.58 -3.90
CA ILE A 97 -6.53 -9.28 -3.69
C ILE A 97 -6.31 -8.83 -2.24
N ASP A 98 -7.18 -7.95 -1.74
CA ASP A 98 -7.11 -7.41 -0.39
C ASP A 98 -7.31 -8.49 0.68
N ASP A 99 -8.22 -9.45 0.46
CA ASP A 99 -8.42 -10.61 1.34
C ASP A 99 -7.14 -11.43 1.54
N VAL A 100 -6.42 -11.71 0.44
CA VAL A 100 -5.13 -12.41 0.51
C VAL A 100 -4.11 -11.58 1.29
N LEU A 101 -4.02 -10.28 1.02
CA LEU A 101 -3.08 -9.39 1.69
C LEU A 101 -3.39 -9.26 3.19
N SER A 102 -4.66 -9.25 3.59
CA SER A 102 -5.06 -9.30 5.00
C SER A 102 -4.54 -10.55 5.69
N GLY A 103 -4.57 -11.71 5.02
CA GLY A 103 -3.96 -12.94 5.51
C GLY A 103 -2.45 -12.82 5.72
N VAL A 104 -1.74 -12.15 4.80
CA VAL A 104 -0.29 -11.87 4.94
C VAL A 104 -0.02 -11.02 6.17
N TRP A 105 -0.77 -9.94 6.34
CA TRP A 105 -0.60 -9.04 7.48
C TRP A 105 -0.86 -9.73 8.81
N ALA A 106 -1.90 -10.56 8.89
CA ALA A 106 -2.18 -11.34 10.08
C ALA A 106 -1.05 -12.32 10.43
N ALA A 107 -0.46 -13.00 9.44
CA ALA A 107 0.68 -13.89 9.67
C ALA A 107 1.90 -13.13 10.22
N VAL A 108 2.21 -11.97 9.64
CA VAL A 108 3.32 -11.10 10.09
C VAL A 108 3.08 -10.57 11.51
N GLU A 109 1.84 -10.18 11.84
CA GLU A 109 1.49 -9.69 13.17
C GLU A 109 1.65 -10.78 14.25
N VAL A 110 1.26 -12.02 13.94
CA VAL A 110 1.44 -13.17 14.83
C VAL A 110 2.93 -13.42 15.09
N THR A 111 3.76 -13.51 14.05
CA THR A 111 5.20 -13.75 14.19
C THR A 111 5.89 -12.64 14.98
N ASN A 112 5.52 -11.37 14.74
CA ASN A 112 6.04 -10.26 15.53
C ASN A 112 5.61 -10.35 16.99
N SER A 113 4.37 -10.75 17.28
CA SER A 113 3.87 -10.91 18.65
C SER A 113 4.53 -12.06 19.41
N GLU A 114 4.96 -13.12 18.71
CA GLU A 114 5.66 -14.27 19.29
C GLU A 114 7.16 -14.03 19.52
N THR A 115 7.72 -12.98 18.90
CA THR A 115 9.15 -12.65 18.99
C THR A 115 9.49 -11.73 20.18
N PHE A 116 8.48 -11.28 20.96
CA PHE A 116 8.63 -10.45 22.17
C PHE A 116 8.55 -11.24 23.48
#